data_AF-A0AAP8SVK5-F1
#
_entry.id   AF-A0AAP8SVK5-F1
#
_cell.length_a   1.000
_cell.length_b   1.000
_cell.length_c   1.000
_cell.angle_alpha   90.00
_cell.angle_beta   90.00
_cell.angle_gamma   90.00
#
_symmetry.space_group_name_H-M   'P 1'
#
loop_
_entity.id
_entity.type
_entity.pdbx_description
1 polymer ?
#
loop_
_entity_poly.entity_id
_entity_poly.type
_entity_poly.pdbx_seq_one_letter_code
_entity_poly.pdbx_strand_id
1 'polypeptide(L)'
;MEFTEQDRAALYETWMSQKAKMRLTQMEISRKLGVSQAEFGQLLRGRAPLTYPFVTRFCEYLKVDAAYAIPSLRVNVTVENSVVTLCSRMSVDGDIRNVYVDGNQVVVEYEHRIC
;
A
#
# COMPACT_ATOMS: atom_id res chain seq x y z
N MET A 1 21.98 1.05 -5.77
CA MET A 1 20.73 1.53 -6.40
C MET A 1 20.46 2.90 -5.83
N GLU A 2 20.46 3.95 -6.65
CA GLU A 2 20.16 5.30 -6.19
C GLU A 2 18.68 5.57 -6.43
N PHE A 3 17.94 5.93 -5.37
CA PHE A 3 16.55 6.35 -5.50
C PHE A 3 16.49 7.71 -6.18
N THR A 4 15.49 7.87 -7.04
CA THR A 4 15.25 9.09 -7.81
C THR A 4 14.48 10.12 -7.01
N GLU A 5 14.43 11.37 -7.48
CA GLU A 5 13.56 12.39 -6.87
C GLU A 5 12.06 12.04 -7.02
N GLN A 6 11.69 11.29 -8.06
CA GLN A 6 10.33 10.78 -8.22
C GLN A 6 9.98 9.76 -7.12
N ASP A 7 10.93 8.91 -6.75
CA ASP A 7 10.77 7.97 -5.63
C ASP A 7 10.59 8.68 -4.31
N ARG A 8 11.34 9.76 -4.12
CA ARG A 8 11.24 10.58 -2.93
C ARG A 8 9.89 11.28 -2.81
N ALA A 9 9.39 11.83 -3.91
CA ALA A 9 8.05 12.41 -3.95
C ALA A 9 6.99 11.35 -3.60
N ALA A 10 7.08 10.15 -4.18
CA ALA A 10 6.16 9.06 -3.89
C ALA A 10 6.26 8.57 -2.42
N LEU A 11 7.47 8.52 -1.86
CA LEU A 11 7.70 8.21 -0.45
C LEU A 11 7.07 9.27 0.47
N TYR A 12 7.19 10.55 0.13
CA TYR A 12 6.59 11.67 0.87
C TYR A 12 5.05 11.61 0.83
N GLU A 13 4.46 11.39 -0.33
CA GLU A 13 3.01 11.25 -0.47
C GLU A 13 2.48 10.03 0.31
N THR A 14 3.20 8.91 0.23
CA THR A 14 2.90 7.70 1.01
C THR A 14 2.94 8.00 2.51
N TRP A 15 3.98 8.70 2.98
CA TRP A 15 4.07 9.15 4.37
C TRP A 15 2.85 9.98 4.74
N MET A 16 2.48 10.98 3.94
CA MET A 16 1.40 11.88 4.30
C MET A 16 0.04 11.19 4.36
N SER A 17 -0.23 10.28 3.41
CA SER A 17 -1.45 9.46 3.42
C SER A 17 -1.52 8.55 4.64
N GLN A 18 -0.43 7.85 4.97
CA GLN A 18 -0.43 6.86 6.05
C GLN A 18 -0.35 7.52 7.43
N LYS A 19 0.34 8.66 7.56
CA LYS A 19 0.41 9.43 8.81
C LYS A 19 -0.99 9.73 9.36
N ALA A 20 -1.90 10.20 8.50
CA ALA A 20 -3.27 10.51 8.88
C ALA A 20 -4.08 9.24 9.21
N LYS A 21 -3.99 8.21 8.35
CA LYS A 21 -4.73 6.94 8.52
C LYS A 21 -4.35 6.19 9.79
N MET A 22 -3.05 6.12 10.08
CA MET A 22 -2.51 5.40 11.23
C MET A 22 -2.39 6.26 12.49
N ARG A 23 -2.73 7.56 12.41
CA ARG A 23 -2.57 8.54 13.50
C ARG A 23 -1.13 8.58 14.03
N LEU A 24 -0.14 8.47 13.14
CA LEU A 24 1.26 8.45 13.50
C LEU A 24 1.83 9.87 13.60
N THR A 25 2.74 10.07 14.55
CA THR A 25 3.60 11.24 14.61
C THR A 25 4.92 11.01 13.90
N GLN A 26 5.57 12.09 13.51
CA GLN A 26 6.91 12.03 12.91
C GLN A 26 7.96 11.46 13.88
N MET A 27 7.80 11.71 15.18
CA MET A 27 8.69 11.21 16.22
C MET A 27 8.56 9.70 16.43
N GLU A 28 7.34 9.16 16.37
CA GLU A 28 7.11 7.72 16.51
C GLU A 28 7.73 6.94 15.36
N ILE A 29 7.47 7.38 14.12
CA ILE A 29 8.03 6.69 12.95
C ILE A 29 9.56 6.83 12.89
N SER A 30 10.12 8.01 13.22
CA SER A 30 11.58 8.19 13.22
C SER A 30 12.23 7.25 14.23
N ARG A 31 11.66 7.13 15.45
CA ARG A 31 12.13 6.20 16.48
C ARG A 31 12.06 4.74 16.01
N LYS A 32 10.98 4.35 15.33
CA LYS A 32 10.79 2.99 14.80
C LYS A 32 11.78 2.67 13.67
N LEU A 33 12.16 3.67 12.88
CA LEU A 33 13.14 3.54 11.81
C LEU A 33 14.59 3.67 12.30
N GLY A 34 14.82 3.98 13.57
CA GLY A 34 16.15 4.13 14.15
C GLY A 34 16.87 5.42 13.71
N VAL A 35 16.12 6.43 13.28
CA VAL A 35 16.66 7.73 12.82
C VAL A 35 16.14 8.87 13.70
N SER A 36 16.84 10.00 13.71
CA SER A 36 16.34 11.19 14.41
C SER A 36 15.14 11.80 13.69
N GLN A 37 14.30 12.56 14.39
CA GLN A 37 13.16 13.26 13.77
C GLN A 37 13.62 14.25 12.67
N ALA A 38 14.75 14.92 12.91
CA ALA A 38 15.36 15.85 11.96
C ALA A 38 15.86 15.13 10.71
N GLU A 39 16.58 14.01 10.88
CA GLU A 39 17.09 13.16 9.81
C GLU A 39 15.95 12.59 8.96
N PHE A 40 14.89 12.07 9.59
CA PHE A 40 13.68 11.63 8.88
C PHE A 40 13.11 12.76 8.01
N GLY A 41 13.04 13.98 8.55
CA GLY A 41 12.61 15.15 7.80
C GLY A 41 13.56 15.57 6.67
N GLN A 42 14.85 15.28 6.76
CA GLN A 42 15.83 15.55 5.69
C GLN A 42 15.75 14.51 4.58
N LEU A 43 15.57 13.23 4.93
CA LEU A 43 15.36 12.12 3.99
C LEU A 43 14.13 12.37 3.11
N LEU A 44 13.01 12.76 3.72
CA LEU A 44 11.77 13.06 3.00
C LEU A 44 11.84 14.32 2.12
N ARG A 45 12.63 15.33 2.50
CA ARG A 45 12.73 16.61 1.78
C ARG A 45 13.87 16.67 0.75
N GLY A 46 14.62 15.59 0.58
CA GLY A 46 15.69 15.53 -0.41
C GLY A 46 17.02 16.10 0.02
N ARG A 47 17.20 16.33 1.32
CA ARG A 47 18.46 16.83 1.89
C ARG A 47 19.43 15.72 2.29
N ALA A 48 18.98 14.47 2.26
CA ALA A 48 19.78 13.28 2.52
C ALA A 48 19.43 12.16 1.51
N PRO A 49 20.41 11.32 1.13
CA PRO A 49 20.18 10.22 0.21
C PRO A 49 19.28 9.15 0.85
N LEU A 50 18.33 8.62 0.07
CA LEU A 50 17.53 7.47 0.50
C LEU A 50 18.37 6.20 0.34
N THR A 51 18.29 5.32 1.33
CA THR A 51 18.95 4.01 1.29
C THR A 51 17.90 2.91 1.18
N TYR A 52 18.26 1.80 0.56
CA TYR A 52 17.35 0.67 0.40
C TYR A 52 16.83 0.15 1.76
N PRO A 53 17.69 -0.05 2.79
CA PRO A 53 17.21 -0.46 4.11
C PRO A 53 16.22 0.51 4.75
N PHE A 54 16.39 1.82 4.54
CA PHE A 54 15.45 2.82 5.04
C PHE A 54 14.10 2.70 4.34
N VAL A 55 14.09 2.68 3.01
CA VAL A 55 12.86 2.60 2.21
C VAL A 55 12.09 1.32 2.51
N THR A 56 12.77 0.17 2.59
CA THR A 56 12.13 -1.11 2.92
C THR A 56 11.49 -1.08 4.31
N ARG A 57 12.23 -0.67 5.35
CA ARG A 57 11.67 -0.59 6.73
C ARG A 57 10.54 0.41 6.85
N PHE A 58 10.64 1.53 6.13
CA PHE A 58 9.59 2.54 6.07
C PHE A 58 8.30 1.96 5.50
N CYS A 59 8.38 1.29 4.35
CA CYS A 59 7.24 0.63 3.71
C CYS A 59 6.64 -0.49 4.58
N GLU A 60 7.48 -1.33 5.18
CA GLU A 60 7.06 -2.38 6.12
C GLU A 60 6.30 -1.80 7.32
N TYR A 61 6.82 -0.75 7.94
CA TYR A 61 6.18 -0.12 9.10
C TYR A 61 4.83 0.50 8.75
N LEU A 62 4.72 1.10 7.57
CA LEU A 62 3.47 1.67 7.06
C LEU A 62 2.52 0.64 6.47
N LYS A 63 2.91 -0.65 6.45
CA LYS A 63 2.15 -1.74 5.83
C LYS A 63 1.80 -1.45 4.37
N VAL A 64 2.75 -0.86 3.64
CA VAL A 64 2.63 -0.57 2.22
C VAL A 64 3.66 -1.39 1.46
N ASP A 65 3.25 -1.97 0.33
CA ASP A 65 4.20 -2.63 -0.57
C ASP A 65 5.14 -1.58 -1.20
N ALA A 66 6.45 -1.76 -1.00
CA ALA A 66 7.47 -0.88 -1.53
C ALA A 66 7.46 -0.84 -3.07
N ALA A 67 7.11 -1.95 -3.72
CA ALA A 67 6.99 -2.01 -5.18
C ALA A 67 5.80 -1.19 -5.69
N TYR A 68 4.74 -1.04 -4.89
CA TYR A 68 3.59 -0.21 -5.24
C TYR A 68 3.87 1.28 -4.98
N ALA A 69 4.48 1.58 -3.83
CA ALA A 69 4.74 2.93 -3.36
C ALA A 69 5.89 3.63 -4.08
N ILE A 70 6.92 2.90 -4.51
CA ILE A 70 8.17 3.49 -5.01
C ILE A 70 8.36 3.16 -6.50
N PRO A 71 8.26 4.15 -7.40
CA PRO A 71 8.39 3.96 -8.85
C PRO A 71 9.62 3.18 -9.31
N SER A 72 10.81 3.40 -8.77
CA SER A 72 12.03 2.66 -9.16
C SER A 72 12.10 1.25 -8.59
N LEU A 73 11.32 0.95 -7.55
CA LEU A 73 11.14 -0.40 -7.02
C LEU A 73 9.95 -1.11 -7.66
N ARG A 74 9.20 -0.43 -8.53
CA ARG A 74 8.37 -1.13 -9.51
C ARG A 74 9.35 -1.92 -10.34
N VAL A 75 9.51 -3.18 -9.97
CA VAL A 75 9.96 -4.19 -10.89
C VAL A 75 9.10 -3.93 -12.11
N ASN A 76 9.73 -3.56 -13.23
CA ASN A 76 9.16 -3.89 -14.52
C ASN A 76 9.02 -5.40 -14.44
N VAL A 77 7.91 -5.86 -13.86
CA VAL A 77 7.40 -7.17 -14.14
C VAL A 77 7.08 -7.00 -15.60
N THR A 78 8.08 -7.29 -16.44
CA THR A 78 7.86 -7.70 -17.81
C THR A 78 6.67 -8.60 -17.68
N VAL A 79 5.56 -8.18 -18.29
CA VAL A 79 4.26 -8.81 -18.20
C VAL A 79 4.36 -10.14 -18.94
N GLU A 80 5.17 -11.04 -18.40
CA GLU A 80 5.32 -12.42 -18.77
C GLU A 80 4.65 -13.18 -17.62
N ASN A 81 3.32 -13.23 -17.70
CA ASN A 81 2.48 -14.20 -17.01
C ASN A 81 2.40 -14.13 -15.47
N SER A 82 2.52 -12.96 -14.84
CA SER A 82 2.13 -12.83 -13.43
C SER A 82 0.60 -12.69 -13.31
N VAL A 83 -0.10 -13.82 -13.18
CA VAL A 83 -1.54 -13.85 -12.86
C VAL A 83 -1.73 -13.37 -11.43
N VAL A 84 -2.36 -12.20 -11.24
CA VAL A 84 -2.73 -11.69 -9.92
C VAL A 84 -4.15 -12.17 -9.59
N THR A 85 -4.27 -13.03 -8.59
CA THR A 85 -5.58 -13.47 -8.09
C THR A 85 -6.15 -12.43 -7.13
N LEU A 86 -7.21 -11.74 -7.56
CA LEU A 86 -7.98 -10.83 -6.71
C LEU A 86 -9.13 -11.60 -6.04
N CYS A 87 -9.33 -11.38 -4.74
CA CYS A 87 -10.41 -12.00 -3.99
C CYS A 87 -11.36 -10.92 -3.47
N SER A 88 -12.61 -10.98 -3.93
CA SER A 88 -13.70 -10.14 -3.43
C SER A 88 -14.57 -10.98 -2.50
N ARG A 89 -14.83 -10.47 -1.29
CA ARG A 89 -15.75 -11.09 -0.31
C ARG A 89 -16.89 -10.13 -0.02
N MET A 90 -18.12 -10.64 -0.04
CA MET A 90 -19.33 -9.90 0.28
C MET A 90 -20.21 -10.69 1.23
N SER A 91 -21.04 -9.97 1.99
CA SER A 91 -22.11 -10.55 2.81
C SER A 91 -23.44 -10.06 2.25
N VAL A 92 -24.45 -10.92 2.22
CA VAL A 92 -25.82 -10.57 1.81
C VAL A 92 -26.74 -10.62 3.02
N ASP A 93 -27.76 -9.78 3.02
CA ASP A 93 -28.80 -9.76 4.05
C ASP A 93 -29.91 -10.76 3.69
N GLY A 94 -29.58 -12.05 3.72
CA GLY A 94 -30.50 -13.12 3.33
C GLY A 94 -29.81 -14.47 3.19
N ASP A 95 -30.59 -15.49 2.83
CA ASP A 95 -30.07 -16.84 2.59
C ASP A 95 -29.65 -16.97 1.11
N ILE A 96 -28.36 -17.18 0.86
CA ILE A 96 -27.82 -17.40 -0.49
C ILE A 96 -28.42 -18.69 -1.05
N ARG A 97 -29.08 -18.60 -2.21
CA ARG A 97 -29.64 -19.74 -2.94
C ARG A 97 -28.72 -20.21 -4.05
N ASN A 98 -28.08 -19.28 -4.75
CA ASN A 98 -27.26 -19.60 -5.92
C ASN A 98 -26.15 -18.56 -6.13
N VAL A 99 -25.02 -19.02 -6.66
CA VAL A 99 -23.88 -18.17 -7.03
C VAL A 99 -23.33 -18.67 -8.36
N TYR A 100 -23.27 -17.79 -9.35
CA TYR A 100 -22.74 -18.12 -10.67
C TYR A 100 -22.06 -16.92 -11.33
N VAL A 101 -21.40 -17.18 -12.46
CA VAL A 101 -20.73 -16.17 -13.28
C VAL A 101 -21.55 -15.94 -14.54
N ASP A 102 -21.87 -14.69 -14.83
CA ASP A 102 -22.44 -14.25 -16.10
C ASP A 102 -21.52 -13.21 -16.73
N GLY A 103 -20.80 -13.62 -17.78
CA GLY A 103 -19.76 -12.82 -18.41
C GLY A 103 -18.66 -12.40 -17.43
N ASN A 104 -18.60 -11.10 -17.11
CA ASN A 104 -17.65 -10.51 -16.17
C ASN A 104 -18.27 -10.20 -14.79
N GLN A 105 -19.47 -10.68 -14.50
CA GLN A 105 -20.18 -10.44 -13.25
C GLN A 105 -20.30 -11.71 -12.42
N VAL A 106 -20.17 -11.55 -11.09
CA VAL A 106 -20.56 -12.58 -10.13
C VAL A 106 -21.98 -12.27 -9.70
N VAL A 107 -22.92 -13.17 -10.02
CA VAL A 107 -24.32 -13.05 -9.65
C VAL A 107 -24.57 -13.86 -8.39
N VAL A 108 -25.14 -13.21 -7.37
CA VAL A 108 -25.51 -13.83 -6.09
C VAL A 108 -27.00 -13.69 -5.91
N GLU A 109 -27.73 -14.81 -5.98
CA GLU A 109 -29.17 -14.86 -5.74
C GLU A 109 -29.40 -15.21 -4.26
N TYR A 110 -30.11 -14.35 -3.54
CA TYR A 110 -30.41 -14.54 -2.13
C TYR A 110 -31.86 -14.21 -1.82
N GLU A 111 -32.42 -14.95 -0.87
CA GLU A 111 -33.76 -14.71 -0.36
C GLU A 111 -33.70 -13.78 0.85
N HIS A 112 -34.34 -12.63 0.73
CA HIS A 112 -34.57 -11.72 1.84
C HIS A 112 -36.05 -11.77 2.23
N ARG A 113 -36.34 -12.11 3.48
CA ARG A 113 -37.72 -12.11 4.00
C ARG A 113 -38.07 -10.70 4.47
N ILE A 114 -39.03 -10.08 3.79
CA ILE A 114 -39.62 -8.81 4.23
C ILE A 114 -40.59 -9.17 5.36
N CYS A 115 -40.24 -8.78 6.59
CA CYS A 115 -41.13 -8.83 7.75
C CYS A 115 -41.92 -7.53 7.88
#